data_AF-A0A0K1EUG8-F1
#
_entry.id   AF-A0A0K1EUG8-F1
#
_cell.length_a   1.000
_cell.length_b   1.000
_cell.length_c   1.000
_cell.angle_alpha   90.00
_cell.angle_beta   90.00
_cell.angle_gamma   90.00
#
_symmetry.space_group_name_H-M   'P 1'
#
loop_
_entity.id
_entity.type
_entity.pdbx_description
1 polymer ?
#
loop_
_entity_poly.entity_id
_entity_poly.type
_entity_poly.pdbx_seq_one_letter_code
_entity_poly.pdbx_strand_id
1 'polypeptide(L)'
;AYLFNDYWEDIGTIRSFFEANLALTEHPPKFSFYDATKPMYTSRRNLPPTKIDNSKIVDSIISHGSFLNNCFIEHSVVSIRSRINSNVHLK
;
A
#
# COMPACT_ATOMS: atom_id res chain seq x y z
N ALA A 1 -11.49 4.98 33.56
CA ALA A 1 -11.56 4.61 32.12
C ALA A 1 -11.04 5.79 31.30
N TYR A 2 -10.41 5.52 30.15
CA TYR A 2 -9.93 6.56 29.22
C TYR A 2 -10.64 6.35 27.88
N LEU A 3 -11.20 7.42 27.31
CA LEU A 3 -11.90 7.37 26.03
C LEU A 3 -10.89 7.57 24.88
N PHE A 4 -10.93 6.67 23.90
CA PHE A 4 -10.12 6.75 22.68
C PHE A 4 -11.05 7.00 21.48
N ASN A 5 -10.75 8.05 20.71
CA ASN A 5 -11.61 8.54 19.61
C ASN A 5 -10.92 8.54 18.24
N ASP A 6 -9.71 7.98 18.14
CA ASP A 6 -8.94 7.93 16.89
C ASP A 6 -9.11 6.57 16.19
N TYR A 7 -8.42 6.40 15.05
CA TYR A 7 -8.45 5.15 14.29
C TYR A 7 -7.95 3.96 15.11
N TRP A 8 -8.74 2.89 15.13
CA TRP A 8 -8.37 1.59 15.68
C TRP A 8 -9.11 0.50 14.90
N GLU A 9 -8.39 -0.54 14.49
CA GLU A 9 -8.92 -1.67 13.73
C GLU A 9 -8.27 -2.97 14.23
N ASP A 10 -9.07 -4.03 14.43
CA ASP A 10 -8.55 -5.36 14.77
C ASP A 10 -8.17 -6.14 13.52
N ILE A 11 -6.87 -6.24 13.25
CA ILE A 11 -6.29 -6.96 12.10
C ILE A 11 -5.93 -8.43 12.42
N GLY A 12 -6.57 -9.04 13.43
CA GLY A 12 -6.27 -10.40 13.88
C GLY A 12 -6.76 -11.55 12.98
N THR A 13 -7.58 -11.26 11.97
CA THR A 13 -8.10 -12.28 11.02
C THR A 13 -7.59 -12.02 9.61
N ILE A 14 -7.56 -13.05 8.75
CA ILE A 14 -7.16 -12.88 7.34
C ILE A 14 -8.00 -11.80 6.65
N ARG A 15 -9.32 -11.81 6.87
CA ARG A 15 -10.23 -10.84 6.26
C ARG A 15 -9.96 -9.42 6.76
N SER A 16 -9.90 -9.22 8.08
CA SER A 16 -9.69 -7.88 8.64
C SER A 16 -8.31 -7.32 8.32
N PHE A 17 -7.27 -8.18 8.31
CA PHE A 17 -5.94 -7.80 7.83
C PHE A 17 -5.96 -7.35 6.36
N PHE A 18 -6.63 -8.11 5.49
CA PHE A 18 -6.74 -7.78 4.06
C PHE A 18 -7.48 -6.45 3.85
N GLU A 19 -8.66 -6.30 4.44
CA GLU A 19 -9.49 -5.10 4.34
C GLU A 19 -8.78 -3.85 4.88
N ALA A 20 -8.10 -3.95 6.03
CA ALA A 20 -7.36 -2.82 6.60
C ALA A 20 -6.18 -2.38 5.71
N ASN A 21 -5.52 -3.30 5.01
CA ASN A 21 -4.45 -2.94 4.07
C ASN A 21 -5.01 -2.29 2.80
N LEU A 22 -6.12 -2.80 2.26
CA LEU A 22 -6.75 -2.17 1.09
C LEU A 22 -7.36 -0.80 1.41
N ALA A 23 -7.88 -0.60 2.63
CA ALA A 23 -8.40 0.69 3.07
C ALA A 23 -7.35 1.82 3.03
N LEU A 24 -6.05 1.51 2.99
CA LEU A 24 -4.98 2.49 2.80
C LEU A 24 -5.03 3.16 1.42
N THR A 25 -5.65 2.52 0.43
CA THR A 25 -5.77 3.06 -0.94
C THR A 25 -6.99 3.97 -1.12
N GLU A 26 -7.85 4.09 -0.10
CA GLU A 26 -9.01 4.97 -0.10
C GLU A 26 -8.61 6.46 -0.08
N HIS A 27 -9.53 7.32 -0.54
CA HIS A 27 -9.34 8.77 -0.60
C HIS A 27 -10.49 9.51 0.10
N PRO A 28 -10.29 10.08 1.32
CA PRO A 28 -9.09 9.99 2.16
C PRO A 28 -8.96 8.63 2.88
N PRO A 29 -7.75 8.17 3.19
CA PRO A 29 -7.58 6.93 3.95
C PRO A 29 -7.93 7.14 5.42
N LYS A 30 -8.51 6.13 6.06
CA LYS A 30 -8.86 6.15 7.49
C LYS A 30 -7.62 6.16 8.39
N PHE A 31 -6.49 5.63 7.89
CA PHE A 31 -5.21 5.57 8.58
C PHE A 31 -4.07 5.95 7.62
N SER A 32 -3.07 6.68 8.12
CA SER A 32 -1.90 7.09 7.34
C SER A 32 -0.61 6.76 8.08
N PHE A 33 0.33 6.11 7.38
CA PHE A 33 1.70 5.93 7.87
C PHE A 33 2.52 7.22 7.80
N TYR A 34 2.06 8.21 7.03
CA TYR A 34 2.78 9.45 6.72
C TYR A 34 2.29 10.61 7.60
N ASP A 35 2.37 10.45 8.92
CA ASP A 35 2.19 11.56 9.88
C ASP A 35 3.57 12.13 10.25
N ALA A 36 3.82 13.39 9.89
CA ALA A 36 5.09 14.07 10.18
C ALA A 36 5.31 14.31 11.69
N THR A 37 4.24 14.37 12.48
CA THR A 37 4.29 14.58 13.93
C THR A 37 4.44 13.27 14.70
N LYS A 38 3.89 12.18 14.16
CA LYS A 38 3.90 10.83 14.75
C LYS A 38 4.25 9.76 13.70
N PRO A 39 5.47 9.76 13.15
CA PRO A 39 5.83 8.86 12.08
C PRO A 39 5.92 7.41 12.54
N MET A 40 5.41 6.50 11.71
CA MET A 40 5.63 5.06 11.87
C MET A 40 6.96 4.67 11.22
N TYR A 41 7.90 4.17 12.03
CA TYR A 41 9.24 3.81 11.55
C TYR A 41 9.33 2.37 11.05
N THR A 42 10.23 2.16 10.10
CA THR A 42 10.63 0.84 9.60
C THR A 42 12.12 0.83 9.25
N SER A 43 12.68 -0.35 8.95
CA SER A 43 14.09 -0.50 8.57
C SER A 43 14.41 0.28 7.29
N ARG A 44 15.48 1.08 7.32
CA ARG A 44 16.01 1.78 6.14
C ARG A 44 16.63 0.76 5.18
N ARG A 45 16.04 0.61 3.99
CA ARG A 45 16.50 -0.37 2.99
C ARG A 45 17.24 0.21 1.80
N ASN A 46 17.28 1.55 1.65
CA ASN A 46 17.93 2.25 0.53
C ASN A 46 17.57 1.65 -0.84
N LEU A 47 16.30 1.28 -1.05
CA LEU A 47 15.83 0.73 -2.31
C LEU A 47 15.73 1.83 -3.37
N PRO A 48 15.97 1.49 -4.65
CA PRO A 48 15.76 2.44 -5.73
C PRO A 48 14.26 2.82 -5.84
N PRO A 49 13.94 3.94 -6.50
CA PRO A 49 12.58 4.23 -6.91
C PRO A 49 11.99 3.10 -7.77
N THR A 50 10.67 2.93 -7.71
CA THR A 50 9.98 1.95 -8.54
C THR A 50 9.97 2.38 -10.00
N LYS A 51 10.29 1.45 -10.90
CA LYS A 51 10.24 1.66 -12.35
C LYS A 51 8.89 1.21 -12.89
N ILE A 52 8.24 2.10 -13.64
CA ILE A 52 6.92 1.88 -14.23
C ILE A 52 7.03 2.08 -15.73
N ASP A 53 6.68 1.05 -16.50
CA ASP A 53 6.73 1.04 -17.95
C ASP A 53 5.37 0.63 -18.52
N ASN A 54 4.78 1.50 -19.36
CA ASN A 54 3.47 1.35 -20.00
C ASN A 54 2.36 0.71 -19.13
N SER A 55 2.27 1.07 -17.85
CA SER A 55 1.35 0.43 -16.89
C SER A 55 0.30 1.41 -16.39
N LYS A 56 -0.92 0.93 -16.13
CA LYS A 56 -2.02 1.70 -15.55
C LYS A 56 -2.19 1.32 -14.08
N ILE A 57 -2.29 2.33 -13.21
CA ILE A 57 -2.42 2.17 -11.76
C ILE A 57 -3.60 3.02 -11.32
N VAL A 58 -4.56 2.42 -10.62
CA VAL A 58 -5.79 3.06 -10.14
C VAL A 58 -6.00 2.69 -8.68
N ASP A 59 -6.25 3.67 -7.82
CA ASP A 59 -6.58 3.49 -6.39
C ASP A 59 -5.64 2.48 -5.69
N SER A 60 -4.32 2.63 -5.89
CA SER A 60 -3.33 1.64 -5.50
C SER A 60 -2.07 2.27 -4.94
N ILE A 61 -1.39 1.54 -4.04
CA ILE A 61 -0.12 1.94 -3.43
C ILE A 61 1.00 1.07 -4.00
N ILE A 62 2.06 1.72 -4.52
CA ILE A 62 3.25 1.03 -5.04
C ILE A 62 4.46 1.38 -4.17
N SER A 63 4.99 0.38 -3.47
CA SER A 63 6.19 0.53 -2.64
C SER A 63 7.47 0.60 -3.48
N HIS A 64 8.59 1.02 -2.87
CA HIS A 64 9.90 1.16 -3.51
C HIS A 64 10.50 -0.15 -4.04
N GLY A 65 11.41 0.00 -5.02
CA GLY A 65 12.20 -1.10 -5.57
C GLY A 65 11.43 -2.05 -6.49
N SER A 66 10.22 -1.70 -6.90
CA SER A 66 9.37 -2.55 -7.74
C SER A 66 9.59 -2.28 -9.23
N PHE A 67 9.21 -3.24 -10.07
CA PHE A 67 9.25 -3.15 -11.53
C PHE A 67 7.88 -3.51 -12.10
N LEU A 68 7.24 -2.55 -12.75
CA LEU A 68 5.94 -2.71 -13.40
C LEU A 68 6.14 -2.58 -14.91
N ASN A 69 5.74 -3.58 -15.68
CA ASN A 69 5.85 -3.58 -17.14
C ASN A 69 4.52 -3.97 -17.76
N ASN A 70 3.94 -3.10 -18.59
CA ASN A 70 2.74 -3.33 -19.40
C ASN A 70 1.61 -4.05 -18.64
N CYS A 71 1.29 -3.56 -17.44
CA CYS A 71 0.32 -4.18 -16.53
C CYS A 71 -0.79 -3.19 -16.09
N PHE A 72 -1.89 -3.74 -15.58
CA PHE A 72 -2.97 -2.97 -14.98
C PHE A 72 -3.14 -3.35 -13.51
N ILE A 73 -3.08 -2.36 -12.64
CA ILE A 73 -3.20 -2.53 -11.19
C ILE A 73 -4.35 -1.64 -10.72
N GLU A 74 -5.33 -2.24 -10.08
CA GLU A 74 -6.46 -1.56 -9.48
C GLU A 74 -6.67 -2.00 -8.03
N HIS A 75 -7.05 -1.05 -7.16
CA HIS A 75 -7.42 -1.29 -5.78
C HIS A 75 -6.46 -2.21 -5.00
N SER A 76 -5.15 -1.99 -5.13
CA SER A 76 -4.12 -2.93 -4.70
C SER A 76 -2.97 -2.28 -3.93
N VAL A 77 -2.34 -3.06 -3.05
CA VAL A 77 -1.09 -2.67 -2.36
C VAL A 77 0.05 -3.55 -2.84
N VAL A 78 1.02 -2.96 -3.55
CA VAL A 78 2.21 -3.65 -4.05
C VAL A 78 3.39 -3.38 -3.11
N SER A 79 3.85 -4.44 -2.44
CA SER A 79 4.98 -4.37 -1.51
C SER A 79 6.32 -4.16 -2.22
N ILE A 80 7.37 -3.89 -1.43
CA ILE A 80 8.72 -3.59 -1.92
C ILE A 80 9.29 -4.74 -2.77
N ARG A 81 10.10 -4.41 -3.79
CA ARG A 81 10.80 -5.40 -4.65
C ARG A 81 9.89 -6.29 -5.49
N SER A 82 8.62 -5.93 -5.66
CA SER A 82 7.69 -6.68 -6.49
C SER A 82 8.03 -6.55 -7.98
N ARG A 83 7.82 -7.60 -8.76
CA ARG A 83 7.96 -7.58 -10.22
C ARG A 83 6.64 -8.00 -10.85
N ILE A 84 6.00 -7.09 -11.56
CA ILE A 84 4.73 -7.33 -12.26
C ILE A 84 5.02 -7.23 -13.76
N ASN A 85 4.85 -8.36 -14.44
CA ASN A 85 5.17 -8.51 -15.85
C ASN A 85 4.00 -8.10 -16.74
N SER A 86 4.27 -8.08 -18.05
CA SER A 86 3.32 -7.71 -19.08
C SER A 86 2.06 -8.56 -19.03
N ASN A 87 0.92 -7.93 -19.34
CA ASN A 87 -0.40 -8.55 -19.41
C ASN A 87 -0.96 -9.06 -18.07
N VAL A 88 -0.38 -8.63 -16.94
CA VAL A 88 -0.95 -8.89 -15.61
C VAL A 88 -2.02 -7.84 -15.29
N HIS A 89 -3.15 -8.32 -14.78
CA HIS A 89 -4.18 -7.50 -14.14
C HIS A 89 -4.25 -7.87 -12.66
N LEU A 90 -3.86 -6.96 -11.78
CA LEU A 90 -3.93 -7.10 -10.33
C LEU A 90 -5.15 -6.32 -9.80
N LYS A 91 -6.03 -6.99 -9.05
CA LYS A 91 -7.26 -6.47 -8.46
C LYS A 91 -7.37 -6.91 -7.00
#